data_AF-A0A8J3HQD3-F1
#
_entry.id   AF-A0A8J3HQD3-F1
#
_cell.length_a   1.000
_cell.length_b   1.000
_cell.length_c   1.000
_cell.angle_alpha   90.00
_cell.angle_beta   90.00
_cell.angle_gamma   90.00
#
_symmetry.space_group_name_H-M   'P 1'
#
loop_
_entity.id
_entity.type
_entity.pdbx_description
1 polymer ?
#
loop_
_entity_poly.entity_id
_entity_poly.type
_entity_poly.pdbx_seq_one_letter_code
_entity_poly.pdbx_strand_id
1 'polypeptide(L)'
;METTRAGVGDPLAHIDLGRLREDLRAVRRSGTSGGAFNACAVSAEIRQAYRTALAARDEAAAYLHGSRVWSRADLAEAICAYSEHEGRPRLVAQWCVTTAPQHLYDAGHELLHRQQVVTELRELLTEARHTAIRQLNEARLPLPDDPLARARKATDVIAFARHHLDYVAANRNLYAANLVVHHGWDLDEVIEVAAADPVQVADAYAAAREHPPSDADARTVRELALIAAAIAGRIEHWESARAEAIADCLATGVDADRITVLTPA
;
A
#
# COMPACT_ATOMS: atom_id res chain seq x y z
N MET A 1 -24.04 12.70 -38.90
CA MET A 1 -23.26 11.45 -38.99
C MET A 1 -21.87 11.78 -38.46
N GLU A 2 -21.65 11.63 -37.15
CA GLU A 2 -20.35 11.78 -36.49
C GLU A 2 -20.23 10.66 -35.45
N THR A 3 -20.05 9.45 -35.98
CA THR A 3 -19.67 8.25 -35.25
C THR A 3 -18.16 8.12 -35.32
N THR A 4 -17.46 8.63 -34.29
CA THR A 4 -16.23 8.09 -33.67
C THR A 4 -15.82 8.97 -32.48
N ARG A 5 -16.58 8.89 -31.38
CA ARG A 5 -16.23 9.43 -30.05
C ARG A 5 -16.03 8.28 -29.05
N ALA A 6 -15.29 7.26 -29.46
CA ALA A 6 -14.97 6.13 -28.61
C ALA A 6 -13.46 5.95 -28.56
N GLY A 7 -12.90 6.01 -27.35
CA GLY A 7 -11.69 5.23 -27.08
C GLY A 7 -10.53 5.90 -26.35
N VAL A 8 -10.78 6.72 -25.33
CA VAL A 8 -10.09 6.58 -24.03
C VAL A 8 -11.14 6.98 -22.98
N GLY A 9 -11.63 6.01 -22.19
CA GLY A 9 -12.56 6.32 -21.10
C GLY A 9 -11.85 7.11 -20.01
N ASP A 10 -12.58 7.94 -19.27
CA ASP A 10 -12.04 8.58 -18.07
C ASP A 10 -11.42 7.48 -17.15
N PRO A 11 -10.10 7.52 -16.88
CA PRO A 11 -9.43 6.52 -16.08
C PRO A 11 -9.98 6.46 -14.65
N LEU A 12 -10.71 7.48 -14.19
CA LEU A 12 -11.34 7.52 -12.87
C LEU A 12 -12.76 6.93 -12.86
N ALA A 13 -13.38 6.65 -14.02
CA ALA A 13 -14.78 6.24 -14.12
C ALA A 13 -15.14 4.97 -13.35
N HIS A 14 -14.15 4.12 -13.03
CA HIS A 14 -14.34 2.88 -12.26
C HIS A 14 -14.06 3.04 -10.76
N ILE A 15 -13.61 4.23 -10.32
CA ILE A 15 -13.33 4.51 -8.91
C ILE A 15 -14.62 4.97 -8.23
N ASP A 16 -15.25 4.07 -7.49
CA ASP A 16 -16.40 4.40 -6.65
C ASP A 16 -15.95 4.76 -5.22
N LEU A 17 -15.76 6.07 -4.98
CA LEU A 17 -15.42 6.60 -3.65
C LEU A 17 -16.51 6.34 -2.61
N GLY A 18 -17.78 6.29 -3.02
CA GLY A 18 -18.90 5.98 -2.14
C GLY A 18 -18.79 4.56 -1.59
N ARG A 19 -18.61 3.59 -2.49
CA ARG A 19 -18.38 2.18 -2.15
C ARG A 19 -17.17 2.01 -1.24
N LEU A 20 -16.01 2.59 -1.59
CA LEU A 20 -14.79 2.45 -0.79
C LEU A 20 -14.95 2.99 0.64
N ARG A 21 -15.70 4.09 0.81
CA ARG A 21 -16.05 4.64 2.14
C ARG A 21 -16.98 3.71 2.90
N GLU A 22 -17.96 3.12 2.23
CA GLU A 22 -18.89 2.17 2.84
C GLU A 22 -18.18 0.89 3.29
N ASP A 23 -17.29 0.36 2.47
CA ASP A 23 -16.48 -0.81 2.79
C ASP A 23 -15.59 -0.55 4.01
N LEU A 24 -14.91 0.59 4.06
CA LEU A 24 -14.13 0.98 5.24
C LEU A 24 -15.01 1.11 6.51
N ARG A 25 -16.20 1.70 6.39
CA ARG A 25 -17.16 1.78 7.51
C ARG A 25 -17.67 0.41 7.94
N ALA A 26 -17.86 -0.53 7.00
CA ALA A 26 -18.26 -1.89 7.32
C ALA A 26 -17.16 -2.61 8.12
N VAL A 27 -15.91 -2.51 7.67
CA VAL A 27 -14.74 -3.07 8.38
C VAL A 27 -14.55 -2.45 9.77
N ARG A 28 -14.77 -1.13 9.91
CA ARG A 28 -14.72 -0.46 11.22
C ARG A 28 -15.76 -1.01 12.20
N ARG A 29 -16.95 -1.37 11.72
CA ARG A 29 -18.05 -1.93 12.52
C ARG A 29 -17.87 -3.41 12.86
N SER A 30 -17.18 -4.20 12.03
CA SER A 30 -17.05 -5.66 12.24
C SER A 30 -16.17 -6.07 13.42
N GLY A 31 -15.46 -5.13 14.06
CA GLY A 31 -14.60 -5.42 15.21
C GLY A 31 -13.26 -6.08 14.82
N THR A 32 -12.55 -6.61 15.81
CA THR A 32 -11.11 -6.92 15.71
C THR A 32 -10.80 -8.38 15.34
N SER A 33 -11.61 -9.35 15.81
CA SER A 33 -11.30 -10.78 15.73
C SER A 33 -11.41 -11.41 14.33
N GLY A 34 -12.00 -10.70 13.37
CA GLY A 34 -12.03 -11.07 11.95
C GLY A 34 -11.86 -9.89 10.98
N GLY A 35 -11.73 -8.66 11.52
CA GLY A 35 -11.64 -7.43 10.74
C GLY A 35 -10.23 -7.07 10.31
N ALA A 36 -9.19 -7.48 11.05
CA ALA A 36 -7.82 -6.96 10.87
C ALA A 36 -7.26 -7.18 9.45
N PHE A 37 -7.42 -8.38 8.90
CA PHE A 37 -7.00 -8.67 7.52
C PHE A 37 -7.98 -8.12 6.48
N ASN A 38 -9.27 -7.98 6.81
CA ASN A 38 -10.23 -7.28 5.96
C ASN A 38 -9.89 -5.79 5.84
N ALA A 39 -9.40 -5.16 6.92
CA ALA A 39 -8.90 -3.79 6.88
C ALA A 39 -7.64 -3.65 6.02
N CYS A 40 -6.76 -4.65 6.04
CA CYS A 40 -5.62 -4.71 5.12
C CYS A 40 -6.10 -4.85 3.66
N ALA A 41 -7.09 -5.69 3.40
CA ALA A 41 -7.66 -5.89 2.06
C ALA A 41 -8.32 -4.60 1.53
N VAL A 42 -9.18 -3.96 2.32
CA VAL A 42 -9.81 -2.67 1.96
C VAL A 42 -8.73 -1.59 1.76
N SER A 43 -7.69 -1.56 2.59
CA SER A 43 -6.56 -0.65 2.36
C SER A 43 -5.84 -0.92 1.04
N ALA A 44 -5.71 -2.17 0.60
CA ALA A 44 -5.11 -2.52 -0.68
C ALA A 44 -6.00 -2.11 -1.87
N GLU A 45 -7.32 -2.27 -1.75
CA GLU A 45 -8.28 -1.78 -2.76
C GLU A 45 -8.22 -0.25 -2.91
N ILE A 46 -8.27 0.47 -1.80
CA ILE A 46 -8.16 1.94 -1.81
C ILE A 46 -6.79 2.36 -2.35
N ARG A 47 -5.72 1.62 -2.02
CA ARG A 47 -4.38 1.86 -2.56
C ARG A 47 -4.38 1.73 -4.08
N GLN A 48 -5.02 0.69 -4.64
CA GLN A 48 -5.10 0.51 -6.08
C GLN A 48 -5.85 1.67 -6.76
N ALA A 49 -6.99 2.08 -6.21
CA ALA A 49 -7.71 3.26 -6.70
C ALA A 49 -6.86 4.54 -6.62
N TYR A 50 -6.14 4.73 -5.51
CA TYR A 50 -5.23 5.86 -5.32
C TYR A 50 -4.11 5.89 -6.37
N ARG A 51 -3.51 4.73 -6.72
CA ARG A 51 -2.50 4.61 -7.78
C ARG A 51 -3.06 5.01 -9.15
N THR A 52 -4.26 4.52 -9.48
CA THR A 52 -4.94 4.90 -10.72
C THR A 52 -5.17 6.42 -10.77
N ALA A 53 -5.61 7.02 -9.67
CA ALA A 53 -5.85 8.46 -9.59
C ALA A 53 -4.54 9.27 -9.71
N LEU A 54 -3.45 8.82 -9.09
CA LEU A 54 -2.13 9.43 -9.27
C LEU A 54 -1.68 9.38 -10.73
N ALA A 55 -1.80 8.23 -11.39
CA ALA A 55 -1.44 8.08 -12.80
C ALA A 55 -2.26 9.02 -13.70
N ALA A 56 -3.58 9.12 -13.47
CA ALA A 56 -4.44 10.05 -14.21
C ALA A 56 -4.04 11.51 -13.96
N ARG A 57 -3.75 11.90 -12.71
CA ARG A 57 -3.26 13.25 -12.39
C ARG A 57 -1.94 13.55 -13.11
N ASP A 58 -1.00 12.61 -13.06
CA ASP A 58 0.32 12.77 -13.68
C ASP A 58 0.21 12.91 -15.20
N GLU A 59 -0.72 12.19 -15.83
CA GLU A 59 -1.06 12.32 -17.25
C GLU A 59 -1.58 13.72 -17.61
N ALA A 60 -2.50 14.27 -16.80
CA ALA A 60 -3.03 15.62 -17.03
C ALA A 60 -1.96 16.70 -16.83
N ALA A 61 -1.11 16.55 -15.81
CA ALA A 61 0.02 17.45 -15.58
C ALA A 61 1.05 17.37 -16.73
N ALA A 62 1.35 16.16 -17.21
CA ALA A 62 2.23 15.92 -18.35
C ALA A 62 1.74 16.64 -19.62
N TYR A 63 0.43 16.62 -19.86
CA TYR A 63 -0.18 17.31 -21.01
C TYR A 63 -0.04 18.84 -20.93
N LEU A 64 -0.27 19.43 -19.74
CA LEU A 64 -0.06 20.87 -19.53
C LEU A 64 1.40 21.28 -19.71
N HIS A 65 2.34 20.42 -19.31
CA HIS A 65 3.77 20.63 -19.57
C HIS A 65 4.09 20.52 -21.07
N GLY A 66 3.61 19.48 -21.75
CA GLY A 66 3.85 19.22 -23.17
C GLY A 66 3.29 20.31 -24.10
N SER A 67 2.18 20.94 -23.71
CA SER A 67 1.60 22.10 -24.41
C SER A 67 2.35 23.43 -24.17
N ARG A 68 3.45 23.40 -23.40
CA ARG A 68 4.26 24.57 -22.99
C ARG A 68 3.51 25.61 -22.16
N VAL A 69 2.37 25.23 -21.59
CA VAL A 69 1.64 26.06 -20.61
C VAL A 69 2.36 26.02 -19.27
N TRP A 70 2.93 24.86 -18.91
CA TRP A 70 3.62 24.62 -17.65
C TRP A 70 5.13 24.41 -17.80
N SER A 71 5.88 24.98 -16.87
CA SER A 71 7.30 24.71 -16.68
C SER A 71 7.53 23.32 -16.11
N ARG A 72 8.80 22.89 -16.05
CA ARG A 72 9.17 21.65 -15.36
C ARG A 72 8.88 21.74 -13.85
N ALA A 73 9.00 22.93 -13.26
CA ALA A 73 8.72 23.16 -11.85
C ALA A 73 7.23 22.95 -11.56
N ASP A 74 6.33 23.49 -12.40
CA ASP A 74 4.88 23.31 -12.26
C ASP A 74 4.49 21.82 -12.36
N LEU A 75 5.11 21.08 -13.30
CA LEU A 75 4.91 19.63 -13.43
C LEU A 75 5.38 18.88 -12.17
N ALA A 76 6.55 19.22 -11.65
CA ALA A 76 7.11 18.60 -10.45
C ALA A 76 6.26 18.91 -9.22
N GLU A 77 5.75 20.13 -9.09
CA GLU A 77 4.86 20.53 -8.02
C GLU A 77 3.55 19.74 -8.08
N ALA A 78 2.94 19.58 -9.27
CA ALA A 78 1.71 18.81 -9.40
C ALA A 78 1.87 17.31 -9.07
N ILE A 79 3.04 16.73 -9.38
CA ILE A 79 3.29 15.28 -9.23
C ILE A 79 3.84 14.93 -7.85
N CYS A 80 4.77 15.75 -7.34
CA CYS A 80 5.50 15.49 -6.10
C CYS A 80 5.10 16.40 -4.94
N ALA A 81 4.20 17.38 -5.15
CA ALA A 81 3.77 18.36 -4.14
C ALA A 81 4.93 19.16 -3.49
N TYR A 82 6.04 19.35 -4.21
CA TYR A 82 7.25 20.02 -3.68
C TYR A 82 7.97 20.83 -4.77
N SER A 83 8.32 22.09 -4.48
CA SER A 83 8.90 23.04 -5.44
C SER A 83 10.42 23.24 -5.32
N GLU A 84 11.10 22.69 -4.31
CA GLU A 84 12.41 23.21 -3.88
C GLU A 84 13.68 22.45 -4.35
N HIS A 85 13.61 21.42 -5.21
CA HIS A 85 14.83 20.69 -5.62
C HIS A 85 14.98 20.53 -7.14
N GLU A 86 15.99 21.19 -7.72
CA GLU A 86 16.25 21.30 -9.16
C GLU A 86 16.45 19.97 -9.92
N GLY A 87 16.84 18.89 -9.24
CA GLY A 87 17.06 17.56 -9.86
C GLY A 87 15.77 16.77 -10.13
N ARG A 88 14.73 16.96 -9.31
CA ARG A 88 13.47 16.19 -9.33
C ARG A 88 12.59 16.50 -10.56
N PRO A 89 12.43 17.76 -11.00
CA PRO A 89 11.65 18.11 -12.18
C PRO A 89 12.10 17.42 -13.47
N ARG A 90 13.40 17.12 -13.60
CA ARG A 90 13.94 16.47 -14.81
C ARG A 90 13.51 15.01 -14.93
N LEU A 91 13.52 14.26 -13.82
CA LEU A 91 13.12 12.84 -13.78
C LEU A 91 11.62 12.70 -14.01
N VAL A 92 10.83 13.55 -13.34
CA VAL A 92 9.37 13.61 -13.52
C VAL A 92 9.01 13.98 -14.97
N ALA A 93 9.65 15.00 -15.55
CA ALA A 93 9.41 15.36 -16.95
C ALA A 93 9.81 14.24 -17.93
N GLN A 94 10.90 13.50 -17.67
CA GLN A 94 11.32 12.38 -18.51
C GLN A 94 10.30 11.22 -18.49
N TRP A 95 9.68 10.96 -17.34
CA TRP A 95 8.60 9.98 -17.19
C TRP A 95 7.31 10.40 -17.89
N CYS A 96 6.98 11.69 -17.84
CA CYS A 96 5.72 12.24 -18.34
C CYS A 96 5.70 12.49 -19.86
N VAL A 97 6.85 12.80 -20.48
CA VAL A 97 6.91 13.15 -21.92
C VAL A 97 6.65 11.94 -22.82
N THR A 98 6.87 10.71 -22.35
CA THR A 98 6.64 9.49 -23.12
C THR A 98 5.18 9.05 -23.21
N THR A 99 4.26 9.69 -22.47
CA THR A 99 2.88 9.19 -22.26
C THR A 99 1.77 10.24 -22.44
N ALA A 100 2.09 11.49 -22.77
CA ALA A 100 1.09 12.57 -22.84
C ALA A 100 0.06 12.36 -23.98
N PRO A 101 -1.23 12.18 -23.70
CA PRO A 101 -2.24 11.99 -24.72
C PRO A 101 -2.72 13.30 -25.35
N GLN A 102 -3.04 13.31 -26.63
CA GLN A 102 -3.52 14.51 -27.34
C GLN A 102 -5.01 14.83 -27.14
N HIS A 103 -5.68 14.22 -26.16
CA HIS A 103 -7.15 14.17 -26.10
C HIS A 103 -7.79 14.89 -24.89
N LEU A 104 -7.01 15.60 -24.07
CA LEU A 104 -7.57 16.32 -22.92
C LEU A 104 -8.14 17.68 -23.37
N TYR A 105 -9.47 17.79 -23.33
CA TYR A 105 -10.19 19.06 -23.47
C TYR A 105 -10.27 19.72 -22.08
N ASP A 106 -9.83 20.97 -21.96
CA ASP A 106 -9.73 21.70 -20.67
C ASP A 106 -8.87 20.98 -19.61
N ALA A 107 -7.61 20.70 -19.96
CA ALA A 107 -6.67 19.99 -19.09
C ALA A 107 -6.42 20.65 -17.72
N GLY A 108 -6.67 21.97 -17.59
CA GLY A 108 -6.58 22.67 -16.31
C GLY A 108 -7.70 22.26 -15.36
N HIS A 109 -8.95 22.26 -15.83
CA HIS A 109 -10.09 21.77 -15.05
C HIS A 109 -9.94 20.29 -14.71
N GLU A 110 -9.52 19.49 -15.69
CA GLU A 110 -9.34 18.06 -15.54
C GLU A 110 -8.25 17.71 -14.51
N LEU A 111 -7.14 18.46 -14.48
CA LEU A 111 -6.11 18.29 -13.46
C LEU A 111 -6.63 18.61 -12.06
N LEU A 112 -7.38 19.71 -11.89
CA LEU A 112 -7.97 20.07 -10.60
C LEU A 112 -8.90 18.96 -10.09
N HIS A 113 -9.75 18.42 -10.96
CA HIS A 113 -10.62 17.30 -10.62
C HIS A 113 -9.83 16.07 -10.17
N ARG A 114 -8.82 15.67 -10.95
CA ARG A 114 -7.96 14.51 -10.63
C ARG A 114 -7.18 14.71 -9.32
N GLN A 115 -6.69 15.93 -9.06
CA GLN A 115 -6.03 16.28 -7.80
C GLN A 115 -6.97 16.20 -6.59
N GLN A 116 -8.23 16.60 -6.75
CA GLN A 116 -9.24 16.44 -5.71
C GLN A 116 -9.46 14.96 -5.39
N VAL A 117 -9.64 14.12 -6.41
CA VAL A 117 -9.81 12.66 -6.23
C VAL A 117 -8.59 12.03 -5.56
N VAL A 118 -7.37 12.41 -5.96
CA VAL A 118 -6.11 11.98 -5.32
C VAL A 118 -6.10 12.35 -3.82
N THR A 119 -6.52 13.57 -3.48
CA THR A 119 -6.60 14.03 -2.09
C THR A 119 -7.59 13.20 -1.28
N GLU A 120 -8.81 13.03 -1.80
CA GLU A 120 -9.86 12.24 -1.14
C GLU A 120 -9.44 10.77 -0.93
N LEU A 121 -8.79 10.16 -1.93
CA LEU A 121 -8.27 8.80 -1.83
C LEU A 121 -7.11 8.69 -0.85
N ARG A 122 -6.23 9.68 -0.75
CA ARG A 122 -5.11 9.65 0.19
C ARG A 122 -5.59 9.72 1.64
N GLU A 123 -6.59 10.56 1.91
CA GLU A 123 -7.24 10.64 3.22
C GLU A 123 -7.91 9.32 3.58
N LEU A 124 -8.69 8.76 2.65
CA LEU A 124 -9.36 7.48 2.85
C LEU A 124 -8.35 6.33 3.05
N LEU A 125 -7.24 6.33 2.31
CA LEU A 125 -6.16 5.36 2.45
C LEU A 125 -5.50 5.47 3.83
N THR A 126 -5.27 6.69 4.32
CA THR A 126 -4.77 6.89 5.69
C THR A 126 -5.72 6.27 6.70
N GLU A 127 -7.02 6.59 6.58
CA GLU A 127 -8.03 6.11 7.52
C GLU A 127 -8.12 4.58 7.52
N ALA A 128 -8.01 3.97 6.34
CA ALA A 128 -7.96 2.51 6.17
C ALA A 128 -6.71 1.91 6.82
N ARG A 129 -5.53 2.48 6.59
CA ARG A 129 -4.27 2.01 7.19
C ARG A 129 -4.27 2.15 8.71
N HIS A 130 -4.75 3.28 9.25
CA HIS A 130 -4.92 3.45 10.70
C HIS A 130 -5.90 2.44 11.29
N THR A 131 -7.00 2.17 10.58
CA THR A 131 -7.96 1.14 10.99
C THR A 131 -7.32 -0.24 10.99
N ALA A 132 -6.53 -0.58 9.97
CA ALA A 132 -5.78 -1.83 9.89
C ALA A 132 -4.78 -1.99 11.03
N ILE A 133 -3.95 -0.97 11.30
CA ILE A 133 -2.98 -0.98 12.41
C ILE A 133 -3.69 -1.22 13.74
N ARG A 134 -4.76 -0.48 14.03
CA ARG A 134 -5.52 -0.63 15.27
C ARG A 134 -6.10 -2.05 15.39
N GLN A 135 -6.77 -2.54 14.34
CA GLN A 135 -7.39 -3.86 14.38
C GLN A 135 -6.37 -4.99 14.44
N LEU A 136 -5.22 -4.86 13.78
CA LEU A 136 -4.10 -5.80 13.91
C LEU A 136 -3.59 -5.84 15.34
N ASN A 137 -3.35 -4.69 15.97
CA ASN A 137 -2.87 -4.62 17.36
C ASN A 137 -3.88 -5.23 18.36
N GLU A 138 -5.18 -5.10 18.08
CA GLU A 138 -6.26 -5.62 18.92
C GLU A 138 -6.72 -7.04 18.49
N ALA A 139 -6.11 -7.62 17.45
CA ALA A 139 -6.55 -8.89 16.89
C ALA A 139 -6.32 -10.03 17.88
N ARG A 140 -7.41 -10.73 18.20
CA ARG A 140 -7.38 -12.02 18.90
C ARG A 140 -7.53 -13.13 17.89
N LEU A 141 -6.85 -14.24 18.10
CA LEU A 141 -6.99 -15.42 17.28
C LEU A 141 -8.19 -16.24 17.79
N PRO A 142 -9.34 -16.29 17.08
CA PRO A 142 -10.41 -17.20 17.45
C PRO A 142 -9.95 -18.62 17.19
N LEU A 143 -9.70 -19.34 18.28
CA LEU A 143 -9.13 -20.66 18.28
C LEU A 143 -10.19 -21.71 18.60
N PRO A 144 -10.30 -22.81 17.82
CA PRO A 144 -11.16 -23.93 18.17
C PRO A 144 -10.80 -24.58 19.52
N ASP A 145 -11.80 -25.21 20.14
CA ASP A 145 -11.60 -25.94 21.40
C ASP A 145 -10.79 -27.23 21.19
N ASP A 146 -11.00 -27.93 20.07
CA ASP A 146 -10.23 -29.13 19.71
C ASP A 146 -8.72 -28.81 19.57
N PRO A 147 -7.83 -29.46 20.34
CA PRO A 147 -6.40 -29.13 20.36
C PRO A 147 -5.73 -29.21 18.98
N LEU A 148 -6.06 -30.21 18.17
CA LEU A 148 -5.44 -30.40 16.86
C LEU A 148 -5.94 -29.36 15.86
N ALA A 149 -7.24 -29.06 15.85
CA ALA A 149 -7.80 -27.99 15.04
C ALA A 149 -7.26 -26.62 15.46
N ARG A 150 -7.04 -26.42 16.77
CA ARG A 150 -6.41 -25.22 17.33
C ARG A 150 -4.99 -25.02 16.80
N ALA A 151 -4.15 -26.05 16.89
CA ALA A 151 -2.77 -26.01 16.41
C ALA A 151 -2.69 -25.76 14.89
N ARG A 152 -3.57 -26.41 14.11
CA ARG A 152 -3.69 -26.18 12.66
C ARG A 152 -4.07 -24.74 12.35
N LYS A 153 -5.14 -24.24 12.97
CA LYS A 153 -5.63 -22.87 12.74
C LYS A 153 -4.56 -21.83 13.07
N ALA A 154 -3.83 -22.00 14.17
CA ALA A 154 -2.74 -21.09 14.53
C ALA A 154 -1.60 -21.14 13.50
N THR A 155 -1.24 -22.33 13.04
CA THR A 155 -0.19 -22.52 12.01
C THR A 155 -0.56 -21.83 10.71
N ASP A 156 -1.78 -22.04 10.22
CA ASP A 156 -2.28 -21.43 8.98
C ASP A 156 -2.28 -19.90 9.07
N VAL A 157 -2.73 -19.36 10.20
CA VAL A 157 -2.79 -17.91 10.41
C VAL A 157 -1.39 -17.30 10.52
N ILE A 158 -0.44 -17.96 11.19
CA ILE A 158 0.96 -17.52 11.23
C ILE A 158 1.57 -17.53 9.83
N ALA A 159 1.37 -18.58 9.04
CA ALA A 159 1.89 -18.67 7.69
C ALA A 159 1.32 -17.55 6.79
N PHE A 160 0.02 -17.33 6.87
CA PHE A 160 -0.66 -16.25 6.16
C PHE A 160 -0.14 -14.86 6.58
N ALA A 161 0.05 -14.65 7.87
CA ALA A 161 0.55 -13.38 8.42
C ALA A 161 2.00 -13.10 8.03
N ARG A 162 2.86 -14.11 8.03
CA ARG A 162 4.25 -13.99 7.55
C ARG A 162 4.30 -13.59 6.08
N HIS A 163 3.49 -14.23 5.24
CA HIS A 163 3.37 -13.85 3.83
C HIS A 163 2.91 -12.39 3.66
N HIS A 164 1.92 -11.95 4.45
CA HIS A 164 1.48 -10.55 4.43
C HIS A 164 2.54 -9.58 4.94
N LEU A 165 3.31 -9.96 5.96
CA LEU A 165 4.43 -9.16 6.46
C LEU A 165 5.47 -8.93 5.36
N ASP A 166 5.88 -9.97 4.66
CA ASP A 166 6.84 -9.89 3.56
C ASP A 166 6.33 -8.96 2.45
N TYR A 167 5.05 -9.09 2.08
CA TYR A 167 4.43 -8.24 1.06
C TYR A 167 4.39 -6.76 1.47
N VAL A 168 4.00 -6.47 2.72
CA VAL A 168 3.97 -5.09 3.24
C VAL A 168 5.38 -4.51 3.34
N ALA A 169 6.34 -5.29 3.82
CA ALA A 169 7.74 -4.88 3.93
C ALA A 169 8.35 -4.58 2.55
N ALA A 170 8.11 -5.44 1.55
CA ALA A 170 8.57 -5.21 0.18
C ALA A 170 7.99 -3.92 -0.42
N ASN A 171 6.69 -3.67 -0.25
CA ASN A 171 6.05 -2.43 -0.70
C ASN A 171 6.63 -1.20 0.02
N ARG A 172 6.81 -1.28 1.35
CA ARG A 172 7.43 -0.22 2.14
C ARG A 172 8.83 0.10 1.62
N ASN A 173 9.65 -0.91 1.37
CA ASN A 173 11.02 -0.75 0.89
C ASN A 173 11.05 -0.15 -0.52
N LEU A 174 10.12 -0.55 -1.40
CA LEU A 174 9.97 0.05 -2.73
C LEU A 174 9.61 1.55 -2.67
N TYR A 175 8.65 1.94 -1.82
CA TYR A 175 8.27 3.36 -1.69
C TYR A 175 9.36 4.18 -0.99
N ALA A 176 10.05 3.60 -0.02
CA ALA A 176 11.24 4.18 0.59
C ALA A 176 12.34 4.42 -0.46
N ALA A 177 12.63 3.41 -1.28
CA ALA A 177 13.55 3.53 -2.40
C ALA A 177 13.14 4.62 -3.40
N ASN A 178 11.85 4.76 -3.71
CA ASN A 178 11.36 5.86 -4.55
C ASN A 178 11.66 7.24 -3.94
N LEU A 179 11.55 7.41 -2.61
CA LEU A 179 11.92 8.68 -1.96
C LEU A 179 13.41 9.00 -2.15
N VAL A 180 14.30 8.01 -2.11
CA VAL A 180 15.72 8.24 -2.37
C VAL A 180 15.97 8.51 -3.86
N VAL A 181 15.51 7.61 -4.72
CA VAL A 181 15.82 7.62 -6.16
C VAL A 181 15.20 8.82 -6.88
N HIS A 182 13.94 9.13 -6.60
CA HIS A 182 13.19 10.15 -7.33
C HIS A 182 13.05 11.45 -6.55
N HIS A 183 12.99 11.36 -5.23
CA HIS A 183 12.85 12.53 -4.37
C HIS A 183 14.17 12.92 -3.69
N GLY A 184 15.29 12.24 -3.93
CA GLY A 184 16.59 12.66 -3.40
C GLY A 184 16.63 12.84 -1.88
N TRP A 185 15.78 12.10 -1.15
CA TRP A 185 15.87 12.01 0.30
C TRP A 185 17.16 11.29 0.67
N ASP A 186 17.73 11.65 1.82
CA ASP A 186 18.87 10.91 2.36
C ASP A 186 18.43 9.49 2.76
N LEU A 187 19.31 8.50 2.51
CA LEU A 187 18.97 7.11 2.84
C LEU A 187 18.79 6.94 4.35
N ASP A 188 19.60 7.61 5.18
CA ASP A 188 19.55 7.49 6.63
C ASP A 188 18.22 8.05 7.17
N GLU A 189 17.74 9.17 6.62
CA GLU A 189 16.41 9.71 6.95
C GLU A 189 15.29 8.76 6.52
N VAL A 190 15.42 8.13 5.34
CA VAL A 190 14.41 7.22 4.80
C VAL A 190 14.34 5.91 5.60
N ILE A 191 15.46 5.33 6.02
CA ILE A 191 15.46 4.10 6.83
C ILE A 191 14.85 4.33 8.21
N GLU A 192 15.02 5.51 8.80
CA GLU A 192 14.36 5.87 10.06
C GLU A 192 12.83 5.89 9.90
N VAL A 193 12.33 6.51 8.82
CA VAL A 193 10.89 6.54 8.52
C VAL A 193 10.35 5.15 8.18
N ALA A 194 11.12 4.35 7.45
CA ALA A 194 10.74 3.00 7.06
C ALA A 194 10.89 1.98 8.20
N ALA A 195 11.65 2.28 9.24
CA ALA A 195 12.09 1.29 10.23
C ALA A 195 12.58 0.00 9.54
N ALA A 196 13.49 0.16 8.58
CA ALA A 196 13.95 -0.88 7.67
C ALA A 196 15.47 -1.00 7.69
N ASP A 197 15.98 -2.18 7.33
CA ASP A 197 17.39 -2.36 7.07
C ASP A 197 17.78 -1.57 5.79
N PRO A 198 18.87 -0.77 5.81
CA PRO A 198 19.33 -0.04 4.64
C PRO A 198 19.58 -0.91 3.42
N VAL A 199 20.05 -2.16 3.60
CA VAL A 199 20.27 -3.11 2.50
C VAL A 199 18.97 -3.43 1.80
N GLN A 200 17.89 -3.66 2.55
CA GLN A 200 16.59 -3.99 1.97
C GLN A 200 15.97 -2.83 1.17
N VAL A 201 16.23 -1.59 1.57
CA VAL A 201 15.82 -0.40 0.83
C VAL A 201 16.69 -0.22 -0.42
N ALA A 202 18.00 -0.42 -0.30
CA ALA A 202 18.95 -0.33 -1.41
C ALA A 202 18.67 -1.39 -2.50
N ASP A 203 18.34 -2.62 -2.12
CA ASP A 203 17.99 -3.70 -3.05
C ASP A 203 16.75 -3.35 -3.91
N ALA A 204 15.86 -2.49 -3.39
CA ALA A 204 14.69 -2.02 -4.12
C ALA A 204 14.97 -0.87 -5.11
N TYR A 205 16.20 -0.33 -5.19
CA TYR A 205 16.53 0.80 -6.07
C TYR A 205 16.34 0.51 -7.56
N ALA A 206 16.61 -0.73 -8.00
CA ALA A 206 16.40 -1.11 -9.39
C ALA A 206 14.91 -1.03 -9.74
N ALA A 207 14.06 -1.65 -8.91
CA ALA A 207 12.61 -1.61 -9.08
C ALA A 207 12.03 -0.19 -8.94
N ALA A 208 12.57 0.61 -8.01
CA ALA A 208 12.16 2.01 -7.82
C ALA A 208 12.36 2.85 -9.08
N ARG A 209 13.46 2.66 -9.81
CA ARG A 209 13.72 3.37 -11.08
C ARG A 209 12.68 3.09 -12.17
N GLU A 210 11.99 1.95 -12.08
CA GLU A 210 10.92 1.53 -12.99
C GLU A 210 9.52 1.90 -12.46
N HIS A 211 9.44 2.50 -11.27
CA HIS A 211 8.18 2.85 -10.62
C HIS A 211 7.91 4.36 -10.71
N PRO A 212 6.64 4.79 -10.88
CA PRO A 212 6.31 6.21 -10.95
C PRO A 212 6.69 6.97 -9.66
N PRO A 213 7.24 8.20 -9.78
CA PRO A 213 7.71 8.99 -8.63
C PRO A 213 6.55 9.46 -7.73
N SER A 214 5.35 9.66 -8.29
CA SER A 214 4.13 10.05 -7.58
C SER A 214 3.66 9.05 -6.54
N ASP A 215 4.12 7.80 -6.66
CA ASP A 215 3.58 6.70 -5.88
C ASP A 215 4.17 6.60 -4.47
N ALA A 216 5.16 7.44 -4.15
CA ALA A 216 5.86 7.43 -2.89
C ALA A 216 5.76 8.75 -2.15
N ASP A 217 5.35 8.66 -0.88
CA ASP A 217 5.35 9.75 0.09
C ASP A 217 5.80 9.19 1.45
N ALA A 218 6.46 10.02 2.27
CA ALA A 218 7.02 9.59 3.55
C ALA A 218 5.95 9.09 4.54
N ARG A 219 4.71 9.60 4.44
CA ARG A 219 3.60 9.13 5.26
C ARG A 219 3.16 7.73 4.84
N THR A 220 3.15 7.40 3.55
CA THR A 220 2.90 6.03 3.06
C THR A 220 3.96 5.06 3.57
N VAL A 221 5.24 5.44 3.52
CA VAL A 221 6.34 4.61 4.06
C VAL A 221 6.13 4.34 5.55
N ARG A 222 5.84 5.39 6.34
CA ARG A 222 5.57 5.27 7.78
C ARG A 222 4.37 4.39 8.09
N GLU A 223 3.26 4.58 7.37
CA GLU A 223 2.05 3.78 7.59
C GLU A 223 2.29 2.29 7.29
N LEU A 224 3.05 1.96 6.24
CA LEU A 224 3.41 0.58 5.94
C LEU A 224 4.38 -0.01 6.96
N ALA A 225 5.32 0.79 7.48
CA ALA A 225 6.20 0.38 8.58
C ALA A 225 5.39 0.02 9.83
N LEU A 226 4.38 0.83 10.17
CA LEU A 226 3.48 0.56 11.29
C LEU A 226 2.61 -0.68 11.07
N ILE A 227 2.13 -0.93 9.85
CA ILE A 227 1.40 -2.16 9.51
C ILE A 227 2.32 -3.38 9.65
N ALA A 228 3.55 -3.31 9.11
CA ALA A 228 4.53 -4.39 9.23
C ALA A 228 4.84 -4.70 10.71
N ALA A 229 5.08 -3.68 11.52
CA ALA A 229 5.31 -3.83 12.96
C ALA A 229 4.11 -4.46 13.69
N ALA A 230 2.88 -4.04 13.34
CA ALA A 230 1.66 -4.61 13.93
C ALA A 230 1.48 -6.09 13.54
N ILE A 231 1.77 -6.47 12.29
CA ILE A 231 1.74 -7.87 11.85
C ILE A 231 2.81 -8.68 12.59
N ALA A 232 4.05 -8.19 12.66
CA ALA A 232 5.15 -8.87 13.35
C ALA A 232 4.82 -9.14 14.82
N GLY A 233 4.35 -8.11 15.54
CA GLY A 233 3.93 -8.26 16.94
C GLY A 233 2.73 -9.21 17.13
N ARG A 234 1.88 -9.40 16.11
CA ARG A 234 0.83 -10.42 16.15
C ARG A 234 1.35 -11.83 15.89
N ILE A 235 2.31 -11.98 14.98
CA ILE A 235 2.94 -13.28 14.72
C ILE A 235 3.57 -13.83 16.00
N GLU A 236 4.33 -13.02 16.74
CA GLU A 236 4.93 -13.42 18.02
C GLU A 236 3.87 -13.93 19.02
N HIS A 237 2.75 -13.21 19.13
CA HIS A 237 1.65 -13.61 20.02
C HIS A 237 0.98 -14.92 19.58
N TRP A 238 0.76 -15.10 18.27
CA TRP A 238 0.14 -16.30 17.73
C TRP A 238 1.08 -17.52 17.78
N GLU A 239 2.39 -17.32 17.70
CA GLU A 239 3.38 -18.37 17.86
C GLU A 239 3.35 -18.98 19.26
N SER A 240 3.21 -18.15 20.31
CA SER A 240 2.99 -18.64 21.68
C SER A 240 1.70 -19.46 21.78
N ALA A 241 0.59 -18.97 21.22
CA ALA A 241 -0.68 -19.70 21.21
C ALA A 241 -0.60 -21.02 20.43
N ARG A 242 0.18 -21.07 19.34
CA ARG A 242 0.46 -22.32 18.60
C ARG A 242 1.25 -23.29 19.46
N ALA A 243 2.30 -22.83 20.15
CA ALA A 243 3.12 -23.67 21.01
C ALA A 243 2.31 -24.31 22.14
N GLU A 244 1.43 -23.53 22.78
CA GLU A 244 0.48 -24.03 23.78
C GLU A 244 -0.47 -25.08 23.19
N ALA A 245 -1.05 -24.83 22.01
CA ALA A 245 -1.94 -25.78 21.35
C ALA A 245 -1.23 -27.10 20.98
N ILE A 246 0.04 -27.05 20.59
CA ILE A 246 0.86 -28.22 20.30
C ILE A 246 1.14 -29.01 21.59
N ALA A 247 1.45 -28.33 22.69
CA ALA A 247 1.66 -28.97 24.00
C ALA A 247 0.38 -29.68 24.48
N ASP A 248 -0.79 -29.05 24.32
CA ASP A 248 -2.09 -29.66 24.61
C ASP A 248 -2.35 -30.93 23.78
N CYS A 249 -1.99 -30.92 22.49
CA CYS A 249 -2.09 -32.10 21.63
C CYS A 249 -1.25 -33.26 22.16
N LEU A 250 0.00 -32.99 22.54
CA LEU A 250 0.91 -34.00 23.11
C LEU A 250 0.38 -34.55 24.43
N ALA A 251 -0.15 -33.69 25.31
CA ALA A 251 -0.70 -34.08 26.60
C ALA A 251 -1.97 -34.94 26.50
N THR A 252 -2.77 -34.71 25.46
CA THR A 252 -4.03 -35.45 25.18
C THR A 252 -3.82 -36.72 24.35
N GLY A 253 -2.57 -37.05 24.00
CA GLY A 253 -2.22 -38.27 23.29
C GLY A 253 -2.52 -38.22 21.79
N VAL A 254 -2.58 -37.02 21.19
CA VAL A 254 -2.63 -36.89 19.73
C VAL A 254 -1.33 -37.43 19.14
N ASP A 255 -1.45 -38.27 18.12
CA ASP A 255 -0.33 -38.88 17.41
C ASP A 255 0.71 -37.85 16.96
N ALA A 256 1.98 -38.10 17.31
CA ALA A 256 3.11 -37.21 17.05
C ALA A 256 3.27 -36.91 15.56
N ASP A 257 3.03 -37.89 14.69
CA ASP A 257 3.15 -37.72 13.23
C ASP A 257 2.16 -36.68 12.69
N ARG A 258 1.01 -36.50 13.37
CA ARG A 258 0.00 -35.48 13.00
C ARG A 258 0.38 -34.08 13.49
N ILE A 259 1.31 -33.98 14.43
CA ILE A 259 1.81 -32.75 15.04
C ILE A 259 3.07 -32.26 14.32
N THR A 260 3.94 -33.17 13.87
CA THR A 260 5.20 -32.84 13.17
C THR A 260 4.96 -32.02 11.90
N VAL A 261 3.85 -32.23 11.20
CA VAL A 261 3.48 -31.44 10.00
C VAL A 261 3.13 -29.97 10.34
N LEU A 262 2.87 -29.66 11.61
CA LEU A 262 2.46 -28.32 12.09
C LEU A 262 3.62 -27.51 12.67
N THR A 263 4.80 -28.10 12.76
CA THR A 263 6.03 -27.41 13.17
C THR A 263 6.82 -27.07 11.92
N PRO A 264 7.09 -25.77 11.63
CA PRO A 264 8.02 -25.45 10.55
C PRO A 264 9.40 -26.03 10.90
N ALA A 265 10.06 -26.60 9.89
CA ALA A 265 11.42 -27.13 10.00
C ALA A 265 12.44 -26.05 10.40
#